data_AF-A0A9D1M0X3-F1
#
_entry.id   AF-A0A9D1M0X3-F1
#
_cell.length_a   1.000
_cell.length_b   1.000
_cell.length_c   1.000
_cell.angle_alpha   90.00
_cell.angle_beta   90.00
_cell.angle_gamma   90.00
#
_symmetry.space_group_name_H-M   'P 1'
#
loop_
_entity.id
_entity.type
_entity.pdbx_description
1 polymer ?
#
loop_
_entity_poly.entity_id
_entity_poly.type
_entity_poly.pdbx_seq_one_letter_code
_entity_poly.pdbx_strand_id
1 'polypeptide(L)'
;MAKEEFLAKFKWKDYNNELETILEKKDFSSDVKNLLLSMFYKMENGYADYAKTKMDVLSKQEMMEEIIQDVKEHCNKIELLTPLLKEGENSDKKSVHYKIKKKEGYIEVFPNEKDLLKAIYAISERVIYVPEKYKTEEKAIQEFLNKGHIADSFECMRDFNGWSWYTAYQEIEQVSYNLIYQNIRILTNSEILNDWINHKEDIDYVEKLREKLKEAIDINLVEKLMRQFSRTVFKIYLNKDSKRKEALNKDWKEKELELKQIEQKDTYLEEISSKKKKAINQVNKIDKIINDKELLNKEFAKRNKNKKENEKLFSVSELAEILEKEKEEALVQMKQYTEWMQPFNYIRRVNRLKQELDFFKELKLEEKASLEEDLITFQNIFLECYEEFLRRADTKKKLIELIITFRYYVLLYYNHKKQIKDLKELKDKINKIQRELIRKAIDIRLINTVSHEEEVNFKVLSHIFELRLIDLEELEIMFRKTEKDEIRIEFLDKENIEKVVTIENKLKKKEIKLNKKIKVFA
;
A
#
# COMPACT_ATOMS: atom_id res chain seq x y z
N MET A 1 11.98 -24.22 25.97
CA MET A 1 12.11 -23.32 24.80
C MET A 1 11.22 -23.75 23.63
N ALA A 2 11.61 -24.63 22.70
CA ALA A 2 10.74 -24.97 21.53
C ALA A 2 9.37 -25.59 21.87
N LYS A 3 9.28 -26.35 22.98
CA LYS A 3 8.03 -26.95 23.47
C LYS A 3 7.10 -25.94 24.15
N GLU A 4 7.66 -24.88 24.74
CA GLU A 4 6.90 -23.80 25.40
C GLU A 4 6.38 -22.79 24.36
N GLU A 5 7.13 -22.50 23.30
CA GLU A 5 6.64 -21.73 22.14
C GLU A 5 5.53 -22.48 21.38
N PHE A 6 5.66 -23.80 21.25
CA PHE A 6 4.63 -24.63 20.64
C PHE A 6 3.36 -24.74 21.52
N LEU A 7 3.51 -24.76 22.85
CA LEU A 7 2.38 -24.74 23.79
C LEU A 7 1.76 -23.34 23.95
N ALA A 8 2.53 -22.26 23.77
CA ALA A 8 2.02 -20.89 23.75
C ALA A 8 1.08 -20.65 22.57
N LYS A 9 1.34 -21.28 21.40
CA LYS A 9 0.43 -21.28 20.24
C LYS A 9 -0.93 -21.96 20.49
N PHE A 10 -1.06 -22.75 21.56
CA PHE A 10 -2.30 -23.48 21.91
C PHE A 10 -3.05 -22.90 23.12
N LYS A 11 -2.52 -21.87 23.79
CA LYS A 11 -3.32 -21.11 24.75
C LYS A 11 -4.31 -20.27 23.96
N TRP A 12 -5.61 -20.45 24.22
CA TRP A 12 -6.62 -19.46 23.88
C TRP A 12 -6.19 -18.13 24.52
N LYS A 13 -5.61 -17.24 23.71
CA LYS A 13 -5.26 -15.89 24.14
C LYS A 13 -6.57 -15.11 24.20
N ASP A 14 -6.95 -14.69 25.39
CA ASP A 14 -8.12 -13.86 25.58
C ASP A 14 -7.74 -12.41 25.28
N TYR A 15 -7.88 -12.02 24.01
CA TYR A 15 -7.56 -10.68 23.54
C TYR A 15 -8.41 -9.62 24.22
N ASN A 16 -9.63 -9.96 24.67
CA ASN A 16 -10.47 -9.05 25.44
C ASN A 16 -9.84 -8.77 26.80
N ASN A 17 -9.37 -9.80 27.53
CA ASN A 17 -8.66 -9.58 28.79
C ASN A 17 -7.36 -8.77 28.63
N GLU A 18 -6.60 -9.02 27.56
CA GLU A 18 -5.37 -8.27 27.27
C GLU A 18 -5.69 -6.79 26.98
N LEU A 19 -6.70 -6.55 26.16
CA LEU A 19 -7.19 -5.20 25.88
C LEU A 19 -7.69 -4.53 27.16
N GLU A 20 -8.53 -5.18 27.96
CA GLU A 20 -9.03 -4.67 29.24
C GLU A 20 -7.89 -4.23 30.16
N THR A 21 -6.84 -5.04 30.29
CA THR A 21 -5.64 -4.71 31.09
C THR A 21 -4.95 -3.43 30.61
N ILE A 22 -4.96 -3.17 29.30
CA ILE A 22 -4.41 -1.92 28.73
C ILE A 22 -5.37 -0.76 28.97
N LEU A 23 -6.68 -0.99 28.81
CA LEU A 23 -7.72 0.01 29.00
C LEU A 23 -7.85 0.47 30.46
N GLU A 24 -7.54 -0.38 31.44
CA GLU A 24 -7.45 0.00 32.85
C GLU A 24 -6.39 1.08 33.11
N LYS A 25 -5.30 1.07 32.33
CA LYS A 25 -4.19 2.04 32.45
C LYS A 25 -4.42 3.31 31.63
N LYS A 26 -5.47 3.34 30.80
CA LYS A 26 -5.83 4.48 29.95
C LYS A 26 -6.98 5.26 30.58
N ASP A 27 -6.86 6.59 30.56
CA ASP A 27 -7.91 7.51 31.02
C ASP A 27 -8.99 7.71 29.94
N PHE A 28 -9.56 6.59 29.48
CA PHE A 28 -10.67 6.57 28.52
C PHE A 28 -12.00 6.50 29.27
N SER A 29 -13.04 7.13 28.72
CA SER A 29 -14.39 6.98 29.26
C SER A 29 -14.88 5.54 29.15
N SER A 30 -15.83 5.16 30.00
CA SER A 30 -16.45 3.83 29.94
C SER A 30 -17.06 3.54 28.56
N ASP A 31 -17.66 4.53 27.92
CA ASP A 31 -18.24 4.39 26.58
C ASP A 31 -17.18 4.06 25.52
N VAL A 32 -16.00 4.71 25.58
CA VAL A 32 -14.88 4.40 24.69
C VAL A 32 -14.36 2.98 24.93
N LYS A 33 -14.21 2.59 26.20
CA LYS A 33 -13.76 1.23 26.56
C LYS A 33 -14.73 0.18 26.01
N ASN A 34 -16.03 0.38 26.19
CA ASN A 34 -17.07 -0.49 25.66
C ASN A 34 -17.06 -0.54 24.13
N LEU A 35 -16.83 0.59 23.46
CA LEU A 35 -16.76 0.64 21.99
C LEU A 35 -15.54 -0.12 21.45
N LEU A 36 -14.38 -0.04 22.13
CA LEU A 36 -13.18 -0.81 21.78
C LEU A 36 -13.42 -2.32 21.95
N LEU A 37 -14.06 -2.75 23.04
CA LEU A 37 -14.40 -4.16 23.26
C LEU A 37 -15.39 -4.67 22.20
N SER A 38 -16.43 -3.88 21.88
CA SER A 38 -17.38 -4.21 20.82
C SER A 38 -16.71 -4.35 19.45
N MET A 39 -15.74 -3.47 19.15
CA MET A 39 -14.95 -3.51 17.92
C MET A 39 -14.14 -4.81 17.81
N PHE A 40 -13.49 -5.24 18.90
CA PHE A 40 -12.75 -6.50 18.95
C PHE A 40 -13.65 -7.70 18.71
N TYR A 41 -14.80 -7.76 19.41
CA TYR A 41 -15.77 -8.83 19.22
C TYR A 41 -16.24 -8.94 17.75
N LYS A 42 -16.55 -7.81 17.09
CA LYS A 42 -16.95 -7.79 15.67
C LYS A 42 -15.84 -8.30 14.75
N MET A 43 -14.60 -7.87 14.97
CA MET A 43 -13.43 -8.34 14.23
C MET A 43 -13.23 -9.85 14.40
N GLU A 44 -13.32 -10.37 15.63
CA GLU A 44 -13.15 -11.80 15.90
C GLU A 44 -14.19 -12.66 15.18
N ASN A 45 -15.46 -12.22 15.17
CA ASN A 45 -16.55 -12.95 14.52
C ASN A 45 -16.41 -12.96 12.98
N GLY A 46 -15.96 -11.86 12.39
CA GLY A 46 -15.77 -11.76 10.93
C GLY A 46 -14.49 -12.43 10.42
N TYR A 47 -13.50 -12.67 11.29
CA TYR A 47 -12.15 -13.05 10.86
C TYR A 47 -12.08 -14.38 10.10
N ALA A 48 -12.81 -15.41 10.54
CA ALA A 48 -12.77 -16.73 9.89
C ALA A 48 -13.26 -16.66 8.44
N ASP A 49 -14.35 -15.92 8.21
CA ASP A 49 -14.93 -15.70 6.90
C ASP A 49 -14.01 -14.84 6.01
N TYR A 50 -13.44 -13.79 6.60
CA TYR A 50 -12.43 -12.93 5.96
C TYR A 50 -11.23 -13.75 5.48
N ALA A 51 -10.61 -14.52 6.36
CA ALA A 51 -9.43 -15.32 6.07
C ALA A 51 -9.69 -16.38 4.99
N LYS A 52 -10.86 -17.03 5.05
CA LYS A 52 -11.27 -18.04 4.07
C LYS A 52 -11.54 -17.45 2.69
N THR A 53 -12.15 -16.25 2.64
CA THR A 53 -12.54 -15.61 1.38
C THR A 53 -11.35 -14.97 0.66
N LYS A 54 -10.48 -14.30 1.42
CA LYS A 54 -9.39 -13.48 0.90
C LYS A 54 -8.11 -14.29 0.65
N MET A 55 -7.86 -15.29 1.51
CA MET A 55 -6.63 -16.10 1.56
C MET A 55 -5.37 -15.26 1.82
N ASP A 56 -4.34 -15.88 2.41
CA ASP A 56 -3.06 -15.23 2.70
C ASP A 56 -3.24 -13.85 3.35
N VAL A 57 -3.74 -13.89 4.58
CA VAL A 57 -3.95 -12.73 5.43
C VAL A 57 -3.15 -12.89 6.72
N LEU A 58 -2.89 -11.78 7.41
CA LEU A 58 -2.35 -11.82 8.76
C LEU A 58 -3.20 -12.71 9.66
N SER A 59 -2.57 -13.48 10.53
CA SER A 59 -3.27 -14.30 11.50
C SER A 59 -4.16 -13.44 12.40
N LYS A 60 -5.23 -14.03 12.95
CA LYS A 60 -6.11 -13.32 13.89
C LYS A 60 -5.31 -12.74 15.06
N GLN A 61 -4.31 -13.50 15.51
CA GLN A 61 -3.43 -13.09 16.59
C GLN A 61 -2.65 -11.82 16.22
N GLU A 62 -1.93 -11.84 15.09
CA GLU A 62 -1.12 -10.70 14.65
C GLU A 62 -1.98 -9.43 14.47
N MET A 63 -3.16 -9.57 13.86
CA MET A 63 -4.08 -8.45 13.64
C MET A 63 -4.61 -7.86 14.95
N MET A 64 -4.98 -8.71 15.93
CA MET A 64 -5.46 -8.24 17.23
C MET A 64 -4.33 -7.61 18.05
N GLU A 65 -3.14 -8.23 18.05
CA GLU A 65 -1.96 -7.70 18.74
C GLU A 65 -1.52 -6.35 18.17
N GLU A 66 -1.60 -6.16 16.85
CA GLU A 66 -1.33 -4.88 16.21
C GLU A 66 -2.27 -3.77 16.73
N ILE A 67 -3.58 -4.03 16.76
CA ILE A 67 -4.58 -3.05 17.21
C ILE A 67 -4.37 -2.73 18.70
N ILE A 68 -4.14 -3.77 19.53
CA ILE A 68 -3.82 -3.62 20.95
C ILE A 68 -2.61 -2.72 21.15
N GLN A 69 -1.55 -2.97 20.36
CA GLN A 69 -0.30 -2.22 20.44
C GLN A 69 -0.47 -0.77 19.96
N ASP A 70 -1.31 -0.54 18.96
CA ASP A 70 -1.66 0.79 18.47
C ASP A 70 -2.43 1.61 19.48
N VAL A 71 -3.44 1.02 20.12
CA VAL A 71 -4.19 1.66 21.21
C VAL A 71 -3.25 2.00 22.37
N LYS A 72 -2.32 1.09 22.69
CA LYS A 72 -1.37 1.28 23.79
C LYS A 72 -0.37 2.40 23.51
N GLU A 73 0.25 2.44 22.34
CA GLU A 73 1.35 3.36 22.02
C GLU A 73 0.91 4.70 21.45
N HIS A 74 -0.17 4.72 20.66
CA HIS A 74 -0.53 5.89 19.85
C HIS A 74 -1.79 6.61 20.33
N CYS A 75 -2.69 5.91 21.03
CA CYS A 75 -3.93 6.51 21.53
C CYS A 75 -3.77 6.98 22.98
N ASN A 76 -3.53 8.26 23.19
CA ASN A 76 -3.47 8.89 24.52
C ASN A 76 -4.85 9.28 25.04
N LYS A 77 -5.73 9.76 24.15
CA LYS A 77 -7.09 10.17 24.49
C LYS A 77 -8.03 9.93 23.32
N ILE A 78 -9.21 9.41 23.60
CA ILE A 78 -10.27 9.22 22.61
C ILE A 78 -11.54 9.89 23.16
N GLU A 79 -12.13 10.76 22.36
CA GLU A 79 -13.40 11.44 22.66
C GLU A 79 -14.46 11.06 21.62
N LEU A 80 -15.66 10.74 22.11
CA LEU A 80 -16.79 10.40 21.26
C LEU A 80 -17.53 11.67 20.85
N LEU A 81 -17.78 11.82 19.55
CA LEU A 81 -18.60 12.89 19.00
C LEU A 81 -20.06 12.69 19.40
N THR A 82 -20.70 13.73 19.92
CA THR A 82 -22.15 13.73 20.10
C THR A 82 -22.81 13.81 18.72
N PRO A 83 -23.70 12.87 18.35
CA PRO A 83 -24.46 12.98 17.10
C PRO A 83 -25.29 14.26 17.12
N LEU A 84 -24.97 15.22 16.25
CA LEU A 84 -25.85 16.36 16.02
C LEU A 84 -27.05 15.85 15.22
N LEU A 85 -28.11 15.42 15.92
CA LEU A 85 -29.44 15.28 15.32
C LEU A 85 -29.94 16.69 15.01
N LYS A 86 -29.57 17.23 13.84
CA LYS A 86 -30.36 18.31 13.23
C LYS A 86 -31.33 17.65 12.27
N GLU A 87 -32.59 17.54 12.70
CA GLU A 87 -33.71 17.23 11.79
C GLU A 87 -33.68 18.20 10.60
N GLY A 88 -33.63 17.66 9.37
CA GLY A 88 -33.92 18.43 8.15
C GLY A 88 -32.74 18.88 7.28
N GLU A 89 -31.47 18.58 7.60
CA GLU A 89 -30.37 18.79 6.65
C GLU A 89 -30.09 17.51 5.83
N ASN A 90 -30.41 17.55 4.53
CA ASN A 90 -29.91 16.57 3.56
C ASN A 90 -28.38 16.51 3.64
N SER A 91 -27.86 15.40 4.13
CA SER A 91 -26.44 15.18 4.39
C SER A 91 -25.66 14.86 3.11
N ASP A 92 -25.53 15.85 2.23
CA ASP A 92 -24.62 15.80 1.06
C ASP A 92 -23.23 16.43 1.35
N LYS A 93 -22.95 16.78 2.61
CA LYS A 93 -21.61 17.15 3.07
C LYS A 93 -20.95 15.93 3.67
N LYS A 94 -19.79 15.52 3.13
CA LYS A 94 -18.87 14.50 3.68
C LYS A 94 -18.76 14.71 5.21
N SER A 95 -19.51 13.92 5.97
CA SER A 95 -19.41 13.89 7.43
C SER A 95 -17.99 13.44 7.76
N VAL A 96 -17.22 14.28 8.42
CA VAL A 96 -15.92 13.88 8.95
C VAL A 96 -16.20 12.95 10.12
N HIS A 97 -16.08 11.64 9.88
CA HIS A 97 -16.38 10.58 10.86
C HIS A 97 -15.41 10.56 12.04
N TYR A 98 -14.19 11.06 11.85
CA TYR A 98 -13.20 11.21 12.91
C TYR A 98 -12.20 12.33 12.61
N LYS A 99 -11.55 12.87 13.65
CA LYS A 99 -10.40 13.79 13.57
C LYS A 99 -9.27 13.27 14.45
N ILE A 100 -8.04 13.49 14.00
CA ILE A 100 -6.83 13.00 14.68
C ILE A 100 -5.85 14.14 14.88
N LYS A 101 -5.28 14.21 16.09
CA LYS A 101 -4.09 15.01 16.40
C LYS A 101 -2.94 14.06 16.75
N LYS A 102 -2.23 13.61 15.72
CA LYS A 102 -1.23 12.54 15.82
C LYS A 102 -0.15 12.78 16.87
N LYS A 103 0.37 14.01 16.97
CA LYS A 103 1.40 14.38 17.98
C LYS A 103 0.91 14.27 19.42
N GLU A 104 -0.38 14.51 19.65
CA GLU A 104 -1.00 14.48 20.97
C GLU A 104 -1.51 13.07 21.32
N GLY A 105 -1.57 12.15 20.35
CA GLY A 105 -2.23 10.87 20.50
C GLY A 105 -3.75 11.00 20.71
N TYR A 106 -4.35 12.07 20.19
CA TYR A 106 -5.76 12.41 20.43
C TYR A 106 -6.64 12.06 19.23
N ILE A 107 -7.74 11.35 19.50
CA ILE A 107 -8.79 10.98 18.55
C ILE A 107 -10.11 11.59 18.99
N GLU A 108 -10.83 12.20 18.05
CA GLU A 108 -12.23 12.58 18.18
C GLU A 108 -13.01 11.76 17.13
N VAL A 109 -13.98 10.94 17.52
CA VAL A 109 -14.59 9.95 16.61
C VAL A 109 -16.08 9.74 16.85
N PHE A 110 -16.83 9.50 15.78
CA PHE A 110 -18.24 9.12 15.87
C PHE A 110 -18.37 7.76 16.59
N PRO A 111 -19.38 7.55 17.46
CA PRO A 111 -19.52 6.33 18.27
C PRO A 111 -19.95 5.13 17.43
N ASN A 112 -19.03 4.63 16.61
CA ASN A 112 -19.18 3.50 15.71
C ASN A 112 -17.85 2.74 15.63
N GLU A 113 -17.89 1.41 15.68
CA GLU A 113 -16.68 0.58 15.71
C GLU A 113 -15.84 0.72 14.44
N LYS A 114 -16.47 0.87 13.27
CA LYS A 114 -15.80 1.09 11.99
C LYS A 114 -15.03 2.40 11.97
N ASP A 115 -15.67 3.48 12.41
CA ASP A 115 -15.03 4.79 12.47
C ASP A 115 -13.88 4.80 13.49
N LEU A 116 -14.06 4.11 14.63
CA LEU A 116 -13.03 3.94 15.64
C LEU A 116 -11.82 3.17 15.11
N LEU A 117 -12.01 2.01 14.46
CA LEU A 117 -10.88 1.23 13.93
C LEU A 117 -10.08 2.01 12.89
N LYS A 118 -10.78 2.71 11.98
CA LYS A 118 -10.15 3.59 11.00
C LYS A 118 -9.33 4.68 11.69
N ALA A 119 -9.87 5.30 12.73
CA ALA A 119 -9.18 6.35 13.47
C ALA A 119 -7.93 5.83 14.19
N ILE A 120 -7.98 4.61 14.75
CA ILE A 120 -6.83 3.95 15.38
C ILE A 120 -5.72 3.72 14.35
N TYR A 121 -6.01 3.11 13.20
CA TYR A 121 -4.98 2.90 12.18
C TYR A 121 -4.44 4.22 11.58
N ALA A 122 -5.31 5.22 11.42
CA ALA A 122 -4.89 6.51 10.90
C ALA A 122 -4.00 7.29 11.88
N ILE A 123 -4.20 7.15 13.20
CA ILE A 123 -3.29 7.78 14.18
C ILE A 123 -1.96 7.01 14.28
N SER A 124 -2.00 5.70 14.02
CA SER A 124 -0.87 4.80 14.18
C SER A 124 -0.02 4.63 12.91
N GLU A 125 -0.32 5.35 11.82
CA GLU A 125 0.47 5.32 10.57
C GLU A 125 1.99 5.35 10.84
N ARG A 126 2.71 4.41 10.23
CA ARG A 126 4.13 4.17 10.49
C ARG A 126 5.03 5.14 9.73
N VAL A 127 6.19 5.43 10.32
CA VAL A 127 7.32 6.04 9.61
C VAL A 127 8.11 4.90 8.97
N ILE A 128 8.00 4.78 7.65
CA ILE A 128 8.56 3.65 6.90
C ILE A 128 9.86 4.09 6.24
N TYR A 129 10.92 3.31 6.47
CA TYR A 129 12.20 3.53 5.80
C TYR A 129 12.11 3.23 4.30
N VAL A 130 12.62 4.15 3.48
CA VAL A 130 12.80 3.96 2.05
C VAL A 130 14.24 4.36 1.71
N PRO A 131 15.04 3.48 1.08
CA PRO A 131 16.43 3.79 0.73
C PRO A 131 16.58 5.06 -0.10
N GLU A 132 17.69 5.78 0.08
CA GLU A 132 17.99 7.06 -0.59
C GLU A 132 17.98 6.96 -2.13
N LYS A 133 18.21 5.77 -2.71
CA LYS A 133 18.08 5.57 -4.17
C LYS A 133 16.65 5.73 -4.70
N TYR A 134 15.64 5.72 -3.83
CA TYR A 134 14.23 5.99 -4.16
C TYR A 134 13.72 7.29 -3.53
N LYS A 135 14.63 8.25 -3.29
CA LYS A 135 14.30 9.50 -2.59
C LYS A 135 13.17 10.29 -3.26
N THR A 136 13.10 10.24 -4.58
CA THR A 136 12.06 10.91 -5.36
C THR A 136 10.68 10.34 -5.04
N GLU A 137 10.57 9.01 -4.94
CA GLU A 137 9.33 8.27 -4.73
C GLU A 137 9.00 8.00 -3.26
N GLU A 138 9.94 8.25 -2.34
CA GLU A 138 9.86 7.95 -0.90
C GLU A 138 8.49 8.26 -0.30
N LYS A 139 8.02 9.49 -0.45
CA LYS A 139 6.73 9.93 0.13
C LYS A 139 5.53 9.22 -0.48
N ALA A 140 5.61 8.89 -1.77
CA ALA A 140 4.53 8.17 -2.45
C ALA A 140 4.49 6.70 -2.01
N ILE A 141 5.65 6.07 -1.84
CA ILE A 141 5.76 4.70 -1.31
C ILE A 141 5.25 4.65 0.13
N GLN A 142 5.69 5.57 1.00
CA GLN A 142 5.23 5.66 2.39
C GLN A 142 3.71 5.86 2.48
N GLU A 143 3.14 6.73 1.64
CA GLU A 143 1.70 6.96 1.63
C GLU A 143 0.93 5.74 1.07
N PHE A 144 1.44 5.10 0.02
CA PHE A 144 0.88 3.86 -0.52
C PHE A 144 0.82 2.75 0.54
N LEU A 145 1.92 2.50 1.24
CA LEU A 145 1.99 1.44 2.26
C LEU A 145 1.04 1.70 3.41
N ASN A 146 1.06 2.91 3.99
CA ASN A 146 0.16 3.26 5.09
C ASN A 146 -1.32 3.18 4.67
N LYS A 147 -1.69 3.78 3.53
CA LYS A 147 -3.10 3.78 3.08
C LYS A 147 -3.56 2.40 2.59
N GLY A 148 -2.68 1.64 1.96
CA GLY A 148 -2.95 0.27 1.54
C GLY A 148 -3.15 -0.65 2.75
N HIS A 149 -2.28 -0.57 3.75
CA HIS A 149 -2.39 -1.31 5.01
C HIS A 149 -3.69 -0.98 5.76
N ILE A 150 -4.02 0.30 5.92
CA ILE A 150 -5.30 0.70 6.53
C ILE A 150 -6.48 0.06 5.79
N ALA A 151 -6.48 0.09 4.45
CA ALA A 151 -7.56 -0.49 3.67
C ALA A 151 -7.63 -2.02 3.79
N ASP A 152 -6.48 -2.68 3.89
CA ASP A 152 -6.34 -4.13 4.02
C ASP A 152 -6.78 -4.66 5.38
N SER A 153 -6.32 -4.02 6.46
CA SER A 153 -6.63 -4.38 7.84
C SER A 153 -8.06 -4.02 8.23
N PHE A 154 -8.60 -2.92 7.66
CA PHE A 154 -9.98 -2.52 7.89
C PHE A 154 -11.00 -3.45 7.21
N GLU A 155 -10.61 -4.15 6.15
CA GLU A 155 -11.50 -4.99 5.34
C GLU A 155 -12.23 -6.06 6.16
N CYS A 156 -11.57 -6.66 7.15
CA CYS A 156 -12.17 -7.68 8.01
C CYS A 156 -13.47 -7.19 8.67
N MET A 157 -13.51 -5.95 9.16
CA MET A 157 -14.74 -5.39 9.75
C MET A 157 -15.63 -4.68 8.71
N ARG A 158 -15.03 -4.18 7.63
CA ARG A 158 -15.78 -3.48 6.58
C ARG A 158 -16.75 -4.42 5.86
N ASP A 159 -16.23 -5.58 5.45
CA ASP A 159 -16.86 -6.45 4.45
C ASP A 159 -17.43 -7.75 5.03
N PHE A 160 -17.11 -8.09 6.28
CA PHE A 160 -17.49 -9.35 6.92
C PHE A 160 -18.19 -9.09 8.25
N ASN A 161 -19.33 -9.74 8.45
CA ASN A 161 -20.16 -9.65 9.67
C ASN A 161 -20.38 -11.00 10.37
N GLY A 162 -19.62 -12.04 9.96
CA GLY A 162 -19.75 -13.42 10.45
C GLY A 162 -20.83 -14.26 9.75
N TRP A 163 -21.49 -13.72 8.72
CA TRP A 163 -22.54 -14.41 7.96
C TRP A 163 -22.44 -14.20 6.46
N SER A 164 -21.94 -13.05 6.02
CA SER A 164 -21.87 -12.70 4.61
C SER A 164 -20.62 -11.92 4.26
N TRP A 165 -20.24 -12.03 2.99
CA TRP A 165 -19.25 -11.16 2.36
C TRP A 165 -19.95 -10.10 1.53
N TYR A 166 -20.07 -8.90 2.09
CA TYR A 166 -20.71 -7.77 1.43
C TYR A 166 -19.84 -6.52 1.52
N THR A 167 -19.49 -5.96 0.37
CA THR A 167 -18.66 -4.76 0.30
C THR A 167 -19.53 -3.53 0.00
N ALA A 168 -19.64 -2.61 0.95
CA ALA A 168 -20.18 -1.28 0.71
C ALA A 168 -19.10 -0.40 0.07
N TYR A 169 -19.15 -0.22 -1.26
CA TYR A 169 -18.07 0.44 -2.02
C TYR A 169 -17.78 1.90 -1.62
N GLN A 170 -18.75 2.57 -0.98
CA GLN A 170 -18.59 3.91 -0.43
C GLN A 170 -17.67 3.93 0.79
N GLU A 171 -17.54 2.81 1.52
CA GLU A 171 -16.69 2.68 2.70
C GLU A 171 -15.22 2.42 2.37
N ILE A 172 -14.91 2.04 1.12
CA ILE A 172 -13.53 1.83 0.65
C ILE A 172 -12.86 3.18 0.44
N GLU A 173 -12.02 3.56 1.38
CA GLU A 173 -11.15 4.72 1.22
C GLU A 173 -9.98 4.38 0.31
N GLN A 174 -9.49 5.38 -0.44
CA GLN A 174 -8.29 5.25 -1.27
C GLN A 174 -8.32 4.04 -2.24
N VAL A 175 -9.43 3.88 -2.98
CA VAL A 175 -9.70 2.71 -3.85
C VAL A 175 -8.49 2.30 -4.70
N SER A 176 -7.78 3.26 -5.30
CA SER A 176 -6.61 2.98 -6.14
C SER A 176 -5.42 2.42 -5.35
N TYR A 177 -5.16 2.90 -4.14
CA TYR A 177 -4.12 2.31 -3.28
C TYR A 177 -4.53 0.93 -2.79
N ASN A 178 -5.79 0.75 -2.38
CA ASN A 178 -6.29 -0.56 -2.01
C ASN A 178 -6.07 -1.57 -3.15
N LEU A 179 -6.56 -1.27 -4.35
CA LEU A 179 -6.40 -2.15 -5.52
C LEU A 179 -4.93 -2.54 -5.76
N ILE A 180 -4.01 -1.57 -5.79
CA ILE A 180 -2.59 -1.86 -6.01
C ILE A 180 -2.01 -2.71 -4.86
N TYR A 181 -2.37 -2.43 -3.62
CA TYR A 181 -1.91 -3.16 -2.45
C TYR A 181 -2.38 -4.62 -2.48
N GLN A 182 -3.67 -4.85 -2.78
CA GLN A 182 -4.24 -6.18 -2.95
C GLN A 182 -3.52 -6.96 -4.06
N ASN A 183 -3.23 -6.32 -5.20
CA ASN A 183 -2.48 -6.95 -6.28
C ASN A 183 -1.07 -7.37 -5.85
N ILE A 184 -0.33 -6.52 -5.15
CA ILE A 184 1.01 -6.87 -4.68
C ILE A 184 0.94 -8.00 -3.65
N ARG A 185 -0.02 -7.98 -2.73
CA ARG A 185 -0.23 -9.08 -1.78
C ARG A 185 -0.46 -10.40 -2.51
N ILE A 186 -1.39 -10.43 -3.46
CA ILE A 186 -1.69 -11.65 -4.24
C ILE A 186 -0.44 -12.20 -4.95
N LEU A 187 0.44 -11.33 -5.44
CA LEU A 187 1.65 -11.77 -6.14
C LEU A 187 2.80 -12.21 -5.21
N THR A 188 2.84 -11.78 -3.96
CA THR A 188 4.04 -11.94 -3.11
C THR A 188 3.82 -12.56 -1.75
N ASN A 189 2.58 -12.51 -1.27
CA ASN A 189 2.05 -12.78 0.06
C ASN A 189 1.86 -11.56 0.98
N SER A 190 1.14 -11.74 2.10
CA SER A 190 0.92 -10.70 3.13
C SER A 190 2.17 -10.35 3.95
N GLU A 191 3.07 -11.33 4.13
CA GLU A 191 4.25 -11.22 4.99
C GLU A 191 5.18 -10.07 4.57
N ILE A 192 5.51 -9.96 3.28
CA ILE A 192 6.47 -8.95 2.82
C ILE A 192 5.98 -7.51 2.99
N LEU A 193 4.68 -7.27 2.78
CA LEU A 193 4.06 -5.95 2.96
C LEU A 193 3.94 -5.61 4.44
N ASN A 194 3.60 -6.60 5.27
CA ASN A 194 3.54 -6.45 6.72
C ASN A 194 4.91 -6.20 7.35
N ASP A 195 5.94 -6.89 6.87
CA ASP A 195 7.30 -6.64 7.29
C ASP A 195 7.73 -5.23 6.90
N TRP A 196 7.48 -4.82 5.65
CA TRP A 196 7.87 -3.50 5.18
C TRP A 196 7.24 -2.37 6.01
N ILE A 197 5.95 -2.47 6.35
CA ILE A 197 5.31 -1.42 7.13
C ILE A 197 5.80 -1.35 8.58
N ASN A 198 6.16 -2.50 9.18
CA ASN A 198 6.53 -2.58 10.60
C ASN A 198 8.03 -2.42 10.87
N HIS A 199 8.90 -2.62 9.87
CA HIS A 199 10.35 -2.50 10.06
C HIS A 199 10.83 -1.05 9.96
N LYS A 200 11.59 -0.63 10.98
CA LYS A 200 12.20 0.71 11.09
C LYS A 200 13.69 0.74 10.72
N GLU A 201 14.22 -0.37 10.22
CA GLU A 201 15.65 -0.56 9.93
C GLU A 201 16.00 -0.18 8.48
N ASP A 202 17.30 -0.05 8.20
CA ASP A 202 17.88 0.24 6.88
C ASP A 202 17.79 -0.98 5.92
N ILE A 203 16.63 -1.61 5.84
CA ILE A 203 16.36 -2.74 4.94
C ILE A 203 15.71 -2.22 3.66
N ASP A 204 16.25 -2.67 2.52
CA ASP A 204 15.72 -2.36 1.20
C ASP A 204 14.54 -3.29 0.82
N TYR A 205 13.36 -2.96 1.33
CA TYR A 205 12.15 -3.73 1.04
C TYR A 205 11.67 -3.61 -0.42
N VAL A 206 12.09 -2.57 -1.16
CA VAL A 206 11.79 -2.47 -2.59
C VAL A 206 12.52 -3.57 -3.35
N GLU A 207 13.80 -3.81 -3.03
CA GLU A 207 14.55 -4.93 -3.60
C GLU A 207 14.05 -6.28 -3.09
N LYS A 208 13.73 -6.42 -1.79
CA LYS A 208 13.12 -7.68 -1.29
C LYS A 208 11.84 -8.02 -2.04
N LEU A 209 10.98 -7.02 -2.30
CA LEU A 209 9.76 -7.21 -3.08
C LEU A 209 10.08 -7.71 -4.49
N ARG A 210 11.07 -7.08 -5.14
CA ARG A 210 11.55 -7.47 -6.45
C ARG A 210 12.12 -8.90 -6.46
N GLU A 211 12.92 -9.28 -5.47
CA GLU A 211 13.48 -10.63 -5.32
C GLU A 211 12.38 -11.67 -5.12
N LYS A 212 11.41 -11.37 -4.25
CA LYS A 212 10.27 -12.25 -3.99
C LYS A 212 9.46 -12.55 -5.25
N LEU A 213 9.20 -11.53 -6.06
CA LEU A 213 8.52 -11.68 -7.35
C LEU A 213 9.32 -12.56 -8.33
N LYS A 214 10.66 -12.45 -8.34
CA LYS A 214 11.55 -13.23 -9.23
C LYS A 214 11.57 -14.73 -8.93
N GLU A 215 11.13 -15.16 -7.74
CA GLU A 215 10.97 -16.59 -7.42
C GLU A 215 9.96 -17.27 -8.37
N ALA A 216 8.90 -16.55 -8.74
CA ALA A 216 7.77 -17.11 -9.46
C ALA A 216 7.51 -16.49 -10.85
N ILE A 217 8.06 -15.31 -11.14
CA ILE A 217 7.74 -14.51 -12.34
C ILE A 217 9.02 -14.23 -13.14
N ASP A 218 8.91 -14.19 -14.47
CA ASP A 218 10.02 -13.83 -15.36
C ASP A 218 10.61 -12.45 -15.02
N ILE A 219 11.93 -12.33 -15.06
CA ILE A 219 12.66 -11.12 -14.68
C ILE A 219 12.20 -9.87 -15.45
N ASN A 220 11.93 -9.99 -16.75
CA ASN A 220 11.51 -8.83 -17.55
C ASN A 220 10.11 -8.38 -17.15
N LEU A 221 9.24 -9.33 -16.83
CA LEU A 221 7.89 -9.04 -16.36
C LEU A 221 7.92 -8.42 -14.95
N VAL A 222 8.81 -8.87 -14.07
CA VAL A 222 9.03 -8.24 -12.76
C VAL A 222 9.49 -6.80 -12.91
N GLU A 223 10.50 -6.52 -13.75
CA GLU A 223 10.96 -5.13 -13.93
C GLU A 223 9.88 -4.24 -14.57
N LYS A 224 9.07 -4.80 -15.49
CA LYS A 224 7.91 -4.12 -16.06
C LYS A 224 6.86 -3.80 -14.99
N LEU A 225 6.55 -4.75 -14.10
CA LEU A 225 5.63 -4.56 -12.97
C LEU A 225 6.15 -3.50 -12.00
N MET A 226 7.42 -3.58 -11.59
CA MET A 226 8.02 -2.64 -10.63
C MET A 226 8.06 -1.22 -11.18
N ARG A 227 8.41 -1.05 -12.47
CA ARG A 227 8.38 0.26 -13.11
C ARG A 227 6.96 0.83 -13.18
N GLN A 228 5.97 0.02 -13.56
CA GLN A 228 4.57 0.48 -13.58
C GLN A 228 4.03 0.74 -12.17
N PHE A 229 4.41 -0.06 -11.18
CA PHE A 229 4.07 0.15 -9.77
C PHE A 229 4.54 1.54 -9.30
N SER A 230 5.84 1.83 -9.44
CA SER A 230 6.41 3.12 -9.03
C SER A 230 5.73 4.28 -9.73
N ARG A 231 5.55 4.18 -11.06
CA ARG A 231 4.86 5.20 -11.86
C ARG A 231 3.42 5.45 -11.39
N THR A 232 2.63 4.40 -11.21
CA THR A 232 1.21 4.53 -10.84
C THR A 232 1.06 5.07 -9.42
N VAL A 233 1.80 4.53 -8.45
CA VAL A 233 1.79 5.00 -7.05
C VAL A 233 2.19 6.47 -6.96
N PHE A 234 3.23 6.85 -7.69
CA PHE A 234 3.70 8.23 -7.71
C PHE A 234 2.66 9.19 -8.29
N LYS A 235 1.98 8.82 -9.38
CA LYS A 235 0.89 9.62 -9.95
C LYS A 235 -0.31 9.75 -9.02
N ILE A 236 -0.69 8.69 -8.31
CA ILE A 236 -1.77 8.76 -7.30
C ILE A 236 -1.38 9.78 -6.24
N TYR A 237 -0.15 9.72 -5.73
CA TYR A 237 0.37 10.66 -4.73
C TYR A 237 0.32 12.11 -5.21
N LEU A 238 0.72 12.38 -6.46
CA LEU A 238 0.73 13.74 -7.03
C LEU A 238 -0.68 14.28 -7.29
N ASN A 239 -1.62 13.43 -7.73
CA ASN A 239 -2.98 13.85 -8.06
C ASN A 239 -3.82 14.24 -6.85
N LYS A 240 -3.37 13.93 -5.62
CA LYS A 240 -4.08 14.31 -4.39
C LYS A 240 -3.94 15.76 -4.00
N ASP A 241 -2.85 16.43 -4.38
CA ASP A 241 -2.57 17.81 -4.01
C ASP A 241 -1.76 18.51 -5.10
N SER A 242 -2.33 19.57 -5.68
CA SER A 242 -1.69 20.34 -6.75
C SER A 242 -0.34 20.92 -6.33
N LYS A 243 -0.14 21.22 -5.05
CA LYS A 243 1.15 21.70 -4.52
C LYS A 243 2.26 20.66 -4.65
N ARG A 244 1.93 19.37 -4.55
CA ARG A 244 2.91 18.28 -4.76
C ARG A 244 3.40 18.28 -6.20
N LYS A 245 2.49 18.48 -7.17
CA LYS A 245 2.83 18.59 -8.60
C LYS A 245 3.68 19.83 -8.89
N GLU A 246 3.34 20.97 -8.30
CA GLU A 246 4.12 22.21 -8.44
C GLU A 246 5.54 22.07 -7.86
N ALA A 247 5.66 21.53 -6.65
CA ALA A 247 6.96 21.27 -6.02
C ALA A 247 7.83 20.34 -6.86
N LEU A 248 7.21 19.30 -7.44
CA LEU A 248 7.90 18.37 -8.32
C LEU A 248 8.42 19.02 -9.60
N ASN A 249 7.58 19.83 -10.27
CA ASN A 249 7.97 20.54 -11.48
C ASN A 249 9.12 21.52 -11.23
N LYS A 250 9.19 22.11 -10.02
CA LYS A 250 10.30 22.95 -9.61
C LYS A 250 11.59 22.13 -9.44
N ASP A 251 11.54 21.04 -8.68
CA ASP A 251 12.67 20.11 -8.48
C ASP A 251 13.20 19.56 -9.81
N TRP A 252 12.29 19.20 -10.72
CA TRP A 252 12.64 18.74 -12.07
C TRP A 252 13.42 19.78 -12.88
N LYS A 253 12.97 21.04 -12.91
CA LYS A 253 13.68 22.13 -13.60
C LYS A 253 15.05 22.41 -12.99
N GLU A 254 15.17 22.34 -11.66
CA GLU A 254 16.44 22.51 -10.96
C GLU A 254 17.43 21.40 -11.32
N LYS A 255 16.98 20.14 -11.34
CA LYS A 255 17.79 18.98 -11.74
C LYS A 255 18.18 19.01 -13.22
N GLU A 256 17.30 19.48 -14.10
CA GLU A 256 17.61 19.64 -15.53
C GLU A 256 18.70 20.71 -15.74
N LEU A 257 18.64 21.82 -15.01
CA LEU A 257 19.66 22.84 -15.03
C LEU A 257 20.99 22.31 -14.46
N GLU A 258 20.95 21.57 -13.35
CA GLU A 258 22.12 20.93 -12.76
C GLU A 258 22.78 19.95 -13.73
N LEU A 259 22.01 19.10 -14.41
CA LEU A 259 22.55 18.18 -15.40
C LEU A 259 23.23 18.92 -16.55
N LYS A 260 22.60 19.99 -17.09
CA LYS A 260 23.19 20.83 -18.14
C LYS A 260 24.52 21.45 -17.70
N GLN A 261 24.63 21.88 -16.45
CA GLN A 261 25.87 22.41 -15.88
C GLN A 261 26.94 21.33 -15.74
N ILE A 262 26.59 20.16 -15.20
CA ILE A 262 27.55 19.06 -14.98
C ILE A 262 28.05 18.46 -16.29
N GLU A 263 27.20 18.38 -17.32
CA GLU A 263 27.58 17.90 -18.66
C GLU A 263 28.61 18.83 -19.34
N GLN A 264 28.65 20.12 -18.99
CA GLN A 264 29.75 21.03 -19.32
C GLN A 264 30.96 20.75 -18.42
N LYS A 265 31.58 19.58 -18.60
CA LYS A 265 32.60 19.01 -17.72
C LYS A 265 33.70 20.00 -17.32
N ASP A 266 34.28 20.71 -18.29
CA ASP A 266 35.42 21.59 -18.03
C ASP A 266 35.01 22.80 -17.17
N THR A 267 33.95 23.50 -17.57
CA THR A 267 33.37 24.63 -16.82
C THR A 267 32.96 24.21 -15.40
N TYR A 268 32.31 23.05 -15.27
CA TYR A 268 31.88 22.53 -13.97
C TYR A 268 33.07 22.21 -13.06
N LEU A 269 34.09 21.53 -13.57
CA LEU A 269 35.28 21.19 -12.78
C LEU A 269 36.08 22.45 -12.37
N GLU A 270 36.14 23.47 -13.23
CA GLU A 270 36.71 24.77 -12.91
C GLU A 270 35.93 25.49 -11.79
N GLU A 271 34.60 25.50 -11.85
CA GLU A 271 33.75 26.08 -10.80
C GLU A 271 33.92 25.37 -9.46
N ILE A 272 33.89 24.03 -9.44
CA ILE A 272 34.09 23.25 -8.22
C ILE A 272 35.50 23.45 -7.66
N SER A 273 36.52 23.51 -8.53
CA SER A 273 37.90 23.82 -8.13
C SER A 273 38.01 25.21 -7.49
N SER A 274 37.36 26.21 -8.09
CA SER A 274 37.30 27.58 -7.55
C SER A 274 36.59 27.64 -6.20
N LYS A 275 35.44 26.96 -6.05
CA LYS A 275 34.71 26.85 -4.78
C LYS A 275 35.54 26.16 -3.70
N LYS A 276 36.23 25.07 -4.05
CA LYS A 276 37.17 24.37 -3.17
C LYS A 276 38.31 25.29 -2.71
N LYS A 277 38.89 26.08 -3.62
CA LYS A 277 39.95 27.06 -3.27
C LYS A 277 39.43 28.14 -2.32
N LYS A 278 38.19 28.62 -2.49
CA LYS A 278 37.56 29.56 -1.56
C LYS A 278 37.36 28.96 -0.17
N ALA A 279 36.86 27.72 -0.08
CA ALA A 279 36.70 27.02 1.19
C ALA A 279 38.06 26.82 1.91
N ILE A 280 39.09 26.38 1.19
CA ILE A 280 40.47 26.26 1.72
C ILE A 280 40.97 27.61 2.26
N ASN A 281 40.76 28.69 1.50
CA ASN A 281 41.17 30.03 1.93
C ASN A 281 40.41 30.51 3.17
N GLN A 282 39.13 30.17 3.31
CA GLN A 282 38.33 30.49 4.48
C GLN A 282 38.84 29.75 5.72
N VAL A 283 39.09 28.44 5.61
CA VAL A 283 39.70 27.65 6.70
C VAL A 283 41.03 28.25 7.13
N ASN A 284 41.94 28.49 6.17
CA ASN A 284 43.25 29.08 6.45
C ASN A 284 43.15 30.48 7.09
N LYS A 285 42.16 31.28 6.69
CA LYS A 285 41.94 32.61 7.26
C LYS A 285 41.45 32.52 8.70
N ILE A 286 40.49 31.62 8.97
CA ILE A 286 39.97 31.41 10.31
C ILE A 286 41.07 30.89 11.24
N ASP A 287 41.85 29.89 10.80
CA ASP A 287 42.98 29.36 11.57
C ASP A 287 44.01 30.44 11.92
N LYS A 288 44.30 31.36 10.99
CA LYS A 288 45.18 32.51 11.27
C LYS A 288 44.61 33.46 12.31
N ILE A 289 43.29 33.71 12.28
CA ILE A 289 42.64 34.63 13.22
C ILE A 289 42.56 34.02 14.62
N ILE A 290 42.19 32.73 14.72
CA ILE A 290 42.05 32.04 16.02
C ILE A 290 43.41 31.91 16.73
N ASN A 291 44.48 31.64 15.99
CA ASN A 291 45.82 31.42 16.57
C ASN A 291 46.58 32.71 16.92
N ASP A 292 46.08 33.89 16.55
CA ASP A 292 46.71 35.19 16.82
C ASP A 292 45.78 36.10 17.63
N LYS A 293 46.18 36.36 18.88
CA LYS A 293 45.38 37.14 19.85
C LYS A 293 45.13 38.58 19.38
N GLU A 294 46.03 39.21 18.63
CA GLU A 294 45.80 40.54 18.07
C GLU A 294 44.82 40.51 16.90
N LEU A 295 44.95 39.52 16.01
CA LEU A 295 44.03 39.36 14.88
C LEU A 295 42.62 39.01 15.34
N LEU A 296 42.48 38.17 16.36
CA LEU A 296 41.20 37.82 16.96
C LEU A 296 40.50 39.05 17.56
N ASN A 297 41.24 39.88 18.30
CA ASN A 297 40.72 41.13 18.86
C ASN A 297 40.35 42.15 17.77
N LYS A 298 41.12 42.25 16.69
CA LYS A 298 40.80 43.10 15.53
C LYS A 298 39.53 42.64 14.81
N GLU A 299 39.38 41.33 14.60
CA GLU A 299 38.17 40.76 13.97
C GLU A 299 36.94 40.92 14.88
N PHE A 300 37.09 40.78 16.21
CA PHE A 300 36.05 41.08 17.20
C PHE A 300 35.57 42.53 17.12
N ALA A 301 36.51 43.48 17.17
CA ALA A 301 36.18 44.90 17.01
C ALA A 301 35.49 45.17 15.67
N LYS A 302 35.94 44.52 14.58
CA LYS A 302 35.35 44.67 13.25
C LYS A 302 33.93 44.11 13.16
N ARG A 303 33.65 42.92 13.70
CA ARG A 303 32.32 42.30 13.67
C ARG A 303 31.30 43.01 14.56
N ASN A 304 31.76 43.74 15.59
CA ASN A 304 30.91 44.56 16.46
C ASN A 304 30.73 46.01 15.98
N LYS A 305 31.55 46.51 15.03
CA LYS A 305 31.60 47.93 14.62
C LYS A 305 30.27 48.49 14.08
N ASN A 306 29.47 47.65 13.41
CA ASN A 306 28.23 48.06 12.73
C ASN A 306 26.97 47.36 13.25
N LYS A 307 27.02 46.76 14.44
CA LYS A 307 25.89 46.03 15.03
C LYS A 307 25.17 46.85 16.10
N LYS A 308 23.86 46.67 16.23
CA LYS A 308 23.06 47.25 17.31
C LYS A 308 23.48 46.64 18.65
N GLU A 309 23.26 47.34 19.77
CA GLU A 309 23.71 46.93 21.10
C GLU A 309 23.27 45.51 21.49
N ASN A 310 22.07 45.11 21.06
CA ASN A 310 21.48 43.78 21.28
C ASN A 310 22.00 42.67 20.34
N GLU A 311 22.85 43.00 19.36
CA GLU A 311 23.40 42.07 18.37
C GLU A 311 24.93 41.94 18.45
N LYS A 312 25.57 42.75 19.31
CA LYS A 312 27.02 42.71 19.54
C LYS A 312 27.42 41.44 20.27
N LEU A 313 28.58 40.91 19.89
CA LEU A 313 29.23 39.80 20.60
C LEU A 313 29.72 40.30 21.95
N PHE A 314 29.40 39.57 23.02
CA PHE A 314 29.71 39.92 24.40
C PHE A 314 31.17 39.65 24.76
N SER A 315 31.82 38.71 24.08
CA SER A 315 33.21 38.36 24.36
C SER A 315 33.98 37.89 23.12
N VAL A 316 35.30 37.99 23.23
CA VAL A 316 36.24 37.44 22.25
C VAL A 316 36.14 35.91 22.18
N SER A 317 35.75 35.26 23.29
CA SER A 317 35.51 33.81 23.36
C SER A 317 34.30 33.41 22.50
N GLU A 318 33.22 34.19 22.56
CA GLU A 318 32.01 33.96 21.75
C GLU A 318 32.31 34.10 20.24
N LEU A 319 33.19 35.04 19.85
CA LEU A 319 33.67 35.11 18.47
C LEU A 319 34.48 33.87 18.08
N ALA A 320 35.35 33.37 18.97
CA ALA A 320 36.15 32.19 18.69
C ALA A 320 35.27 30.95 18.44
N GLU A 321 34.20 30.76 19.22
CA GLU A 321 33.22 29.68 19.01
C GLU A 321 32.50 29.80 17.65
N ILE A 322 32.07 31.01 17.28
CA ILE A 322 31.46 31.26 15.97
C ILE A 322 32.44 30.96 14.83
N LEU A 323 33.70 31.39 14.97
CA LEU A 323 34.73 31.15 13.97
C LEU A 323 35.04 29.65 13.83
N GLU A 324 35.11 28.89 14.92
CA GLU A 324 35.27 27.43 14.85
C GLU A 324 34.09 26.78 14.12
N LYS A 325 32.84 27.20 14.39
CA LYS A 325 31.68 26.70 13.64
C LYS A 325 31.75 27.04 12.14
N GLU A 326 32.14 28.27 11.79
CA GLU A 326 32.34 28.68 10.39
C GLU A 326 33.45 27.87 9.70
N LYS A 327 34.49 27.49 10.45
CA LYS A 327 35.58 26.64 9.97
C LYS A 327 35.11 25.21 9.75
N GLU A 328 34.33 24.64 10.67
CA GLU A 328 33.71 23.32 10.49
C GLU A 328 32.84 23.29 9.23
N GLU A 329 31.99 24.31 9.02
CA GLU A 329 31.17 24.45 7.82
C GLU A 329 32.02 24.50 6.54
N ALA A 330 33.10 25.30 6.55
CA ALA A 330 34.02 25.39 5.41
C ALA A 330 34.79 24.07 5.16
N LEU A 331 35.15 23.32 6.21
CA LEU A 331 35.75 21.99 6.10
C LEU A 331 34.78 20.96 5.50
N VAL A 332 33.51 20.99 5.89
CA VAL A 332 32.45 20.15 5.30
C VAL A 332 32.29 20.46 3.81
N GLN A 333 32.20 21.74 3.43
CA GLN A 333 32.13 22.14 2.02
C GLN A 333 33.37 21.69 1.24
N MET A 334 34.58 21.85 1.81
CA MET A 334 35.82 21.41 1.18
C MET A 334 35.83 19.90 0.91
N LYS A 335 35.35 19.09 1.86
CA LYS A 335 35.18 17.64 1.69
C LYS A 335 34.21 17.32 0.56
N GLN A 336 33.03 17.94 0.56
CA GLN A 336 32.02 17.77 -0.51
C GLN A 336 32.56 18.11 -1.90
N TYR A 337 33.23 19.25 -2.06
CA TYR A 337 33.83 19.63 -3.34
C TYR A 337 34.92 18.65 -3.78
N THR A 338 35.70 18.13 -2.84
CA THR A 338 36.72 17.10 -3.14
C THR A 338 36.06 15.81 -3.62
N GLU A 339 34.98 15.38 -2.98
CA GLU A 339 34.21 14.21 -3.40
C GLU A 339 33.59 14.39 -4.79
N TRP A 340 33.03 15.57 -5.11
CA TRP A 340 32.40 15.84 -6.41
C TRP A 340 33.39 15.87 -7.57
N MET A 341 34.65 16.21 -7.31
CA MET A 341 35.72 16.17 -8.31
C MET A 341 36.23 14.75 -8.59
N GLN A 342 35.96 13.77 -7.71
CA GLN A 342 36.41 12.39 -7.93
C GLN A 342 35.72 11.82 -9.18
N PRO A 343 36.46 11.24 -10.14
CA PRO A 343 35.90 10.75 -11.41
C PRO A 343 34.71 9.79 -11.22
N PHE A 344 34.83 8.86 -10.27
CA PHE A 344 33.78 7.89 -9.95
C PHE A 344 32.49 8.57 -9.44
N ASN A 345 32.63 9.53 -8.51
CA ASN A 345 31.49 10.25 -7.94
C ASN A 345 30.83 11.19 -8.96
N TYR A 346 31.63 11.82 -9.82
CA TYR A 346 31.12 12.62 -10.94
C TYR A 346 30.23 11.78 -11.85
N ILE A 347 30.73 10.62 -12.33
CA ILE A 347 29.96 9.70 -13.18
C ILE A 347 28.70 9.23 -12.47
N ARG A 348 28.81 8.85 -11.19
CA ARG A 348 27.66 8.42 -10.38
C ARG A 348 26.59 9.51 -10.28
N ARG A 349 26.98 10.78 -10.07
CA ARG A 349 26.06 11.92 -9.99
C ARG A 349 25.35 12.17 -11.33
N VAL A 350 26.09 12.16 -12.44
CA VAL A 350 25.53 12.30 -13.79
C VAL A 350 24.49 11.22 -14.07
N ASN A 351 24.85 9.95 -13.81
CA ASN A 351 23.95 8.83 -14.05
C ASN A 351 22.69 8.91 -13.18
N ARG A 352 22.83 9.28 -11.90
CA ARG A 352 21.70 9.48 -11.00
C ARG A 352 20.75 10.57 -11.52
N LEU A 353 21.27 11.74 -11.87
CA LEU A 353 20.46 12.84 -12.42
C LEU A 353 19.74 12.44 -13.70
N LYS A 354 20.43 11.72 -14.60
CA LYS A 354 19.81 11.21 -15.84
C LYS A 354 18.66 10.25 -15.54
N GLN A 355 18.86 9.29 -14.64
CA GLN A 355 17.81 8.34 -14.26
C GLN A 355 16.58 9.04 -13.65
N GLU A 356 16.79 9.98 -12.72
CA GLU A 356 15.70 10.75 -12.13
C GLU A 356 14.94 11.57 -13.18
N LEU A 357 15.66 12.27 -14.06
CA LEU A 357 15.06 13.07 -15.14
C LEU A 357 14.32 12.21 -16.16
N ASP A 358 14.82 11.02 -16.47
CA ASP A 358 14.16 10.09 -17.38
C ASP A 358 12.88 9.54 -16.73
N PHE A 359 12.90 9.18 -15.44
CA PHE A 359 11.69 8.84 -14.70
C PHE A 359 10.65 9.98 -14.74
N PHE A 360 11.08 11.24 -14.55
CA PHE A 360 10.18 12.39 -14.66
C PHE A 360 9.54 12.53 -16.05
N LYS A 361 10.32 12.36 -17.11
CA LYS A 361 9.80 12.39 -18.49
C LYS A 361 8.79 11.27 -18.72
N GLU A 362 9.06 10.08 -18.21
CA GLU A 362 8.16 8.93 -18.32
C GLU A 362 6.80 9.18 -17.68
N LEU A 363 6.75 9.93 -16.56
CA LEU A 363 5.49 10.26 -15.90
C LEU A 363 4.53 11.03 -16.83
N LYS A 364 5.01 11.66 -17.91
CA LYS A 364 4.16 12.35 -18.90
C LYS A 364 3.13 13.28 -18.24
N LEU A 365 3.57 14.06 -17.24
CA LEU A 365 2.69 14.88 -16.39
C LEU A 365 1.89 15.96 -17.15
N GLU A 366 2.30 16.24 -18.39
CA GLU A 366 1.70 17.20 -19.33
C GLU A 366 0.69 16.56 -20.30
N GLU A 367 0.75 15.24 -20.52
CA GLU A 367 -0.18 14.54 -21.38
C GLU A 367 -1.45 14.18 -20.59
N LYS A 368 -2.63 14.27 -21.24
CA LYS A 368 -3.92 13.75 -20.73
C LYS A 368 -3.93 12.21 -20.55
N ALA A 369 -2.78 11.53 -20.50
CA ALA A 369 -2.70 10.13 -20.13
C ALA A 369 -3.21 10.01 -18.68
N SER A 370 -4.46 9.59 -18.56
CA SER A 370 -5.19 9.64 -17.29
C SER A 370 -4.59 8.62 -16.32
N LEU A 371 -4.66 8.89 -15.01
CA LEU A 371 -4.34 7.91 -13.98
C LEU A 371 -5.06 6.56 -14.21
N GLU A 372 -6.21 6.61 -14.88
CA GLU A 372 -6.96 5.41 -15.28
C GLU A 372 -6.17 4.55 -16.27
N GLU A 373 -5.50 5.12 -17.27
CA GLU A 373 -4.67 4.35 -18.22
C GLU A 373 -3.51 3.64 -17.51
N ASP A 374 -2.87 4.32 -16.55
CA ASP A 374 -1.78 3.72 -15.77
C ASP A 374 -2.27 2.62 -14.84
N LEU A 375 -3.46 2.78 -14.25
CA LEU A 375 -4.11 1.74 -13.47
C LEU A 375 -4.48 0.54 -14.34
N ILE A 376 -5.11 0.74 -15.50
CA ILE A 376 -5.43 -0.34 -16.45
C ILE A 376 -4.16 -1.04 -16.94
N THR A 377 -3.09 -0.30 -17.19
CA THR A 377 -1.80 -0.87 -17.57
C THR A 377 -1.22 -1.73 -16.44
N PHE A 378 -1.29 -1.24 -15.20
CA PHE A 378 -0.87 -2.01 -14.03
C PHE A 378 -1.70 -3.29 -13.86
N GLN A 379 -3.02 -3.23 -14.02
CA GLN A 379 -3.90 -4.41 -13.98
C GLN A 379 -3.56 -5.42 -15.08
N ASN A 380 -3.27 -4.94 -16.30
CA ASN A 380 -2.85 -5.79 -17.40
C ASN A 380 -1.55 -6.55 -17.11
N ILE A 381 -0.58 -5.89 -16.49
CA ILE A 381 0.70 -6.50 -16.09
C ILE A 381 0.49 -7.47 -14.93
N PHE A 382 -0.37 -7.13 -13.96
CA PHE A 382 -0.75 -8.04 -12.88
C PHE A 382 -1.34 -9.35 -13.44
N LEU A 383 -2.25 -9.26 -14.41
CA LEU A 383 -2.83 -10.45 -15.06
C LEU A 383 -1.77 -11.28 -15.80
N GLU A 384 -0.79 -10.64 -16.45
CA GLU A 384 0.37 -11.34 -17.04
C GLU A 384 1.19 -12.09 -15.99
N CYS A 385 1.39 -11.49 -14.80
CA CYS A 385 2.07 -12.14 -13.68
C CYS A 385 1.24 -13.32 -13.13
N TYR A 386 -0.08 -13.14 -13.04
CA TYR A 386 -1.00 -14.18 -12.59
C TYR A 386 -0.98 -15.42 -13.51
N GLU A 387 -0.84 -15.22 -14.81
CA GLU A 387 -0.66 -16.31 -15.78
C GLU A 387 0.62 -17.13 -15.55
N GLU A 388 1.71 -16.55 -15.03
CA GLU A 388 2.92 -17.31 -14.64
C GLU A 388 2.65 -18.23 -13.46
N PHE A 389 1.96 -17.74 -12.42
CA PHE A 389 1.54 -18.56 -11.28
C PHE A 389 0.65 -19.71 -11.72
N LEU A 390 -0.33 -19.42 -12.58
CA LEU A 390 -1.23 -20.43 -13.12
C LEU A 390 -0.48 -21.47 -13.94
N ARG A 391 0.50 -21.08 -14.76
CA ARG A 391 1.31 -22.04 -15.53
C ARG A 391 2.04 -23.03 -14.64
N ARG A 392 2.62 -22.55 -13.53
CA ARG A 392 3.40 -23.35 -12.56
C ARG A 392 2.54 -24.16 -11.58
N ALA A 393 1.23 -23.90 -11.50
CA ALA A 393 0.33 -24.65 -10.63
C ALA A 393 -0.01 -26.04 -11.20
N ASP A 394 0.30 -27.07 -10.40
CA ASP A 394 0.21 -28.50 -10.72
C ASP A 394 -0.47 -29.33 -9.61
N THR A 395 -0.76 -28.73 -8.46
CA THR A 395 -1.42 -29.40 -7.32
C THR A 395 -2.82 -28.87 -7.09
N LYS A 396 -3.70 -29.72 -6.53
CA LYS A 396 -5.05 -29.33 -6.11
C LYS A 396 -5.04 -28.11 -5.18
N LYS A 397 -4.13 -28.12 -4.17
CA LYS A 397 -3.98 -27.03 -3.20
C LYS A 397 -3.64 -25.69 -3.86
N LYS A 398 -2.59 -25.65 -4.69
CA LYS A 398 -2.22 -24.40 -5.39
C LYS A 398 -3.34 -23.91 -6.31
N LEU A 399 -4.04 -24.84 -6.98
CA LEU A 399 -5.07 -24.44 -7.93
C LEU A 399 -6.34 -23.92 -7.24
N ILE A 400 -6.75 -24.48 -6.10
CA ILE A 400 -7.87 -23.91 -5.32
C ILE A 400 -7.51 -22.52 -4.77
N GLU A 401 -6.27 -22.33 -4.29
CA GLU A 401 -5.75 -21.02 -3.86
C GLU A 401 -5.82 -19.99 -5.01
N LEU A 402 -5.42 -20.38 -6.23
CA LEU A 402 -5.55 -19.50 -7.40
C LEU A 402 -7.01 -19.21 -7.76
N ILE A 403 -7.91 -20.19 -7.70
CA ILE A 403 -9.33 -19.94 -7.99
C ILE A 403 -9.91 -18.92 -6.99
N ILE A 404 -9.63 -19.09 -5.70
CA ILE A 404 -10.13 -18.21 -4.63
C ILE A 404 -9.55 -16.80 -4.76
N THR A 405 -8.23 -16.67 -4.92
CA THR A 405 -7.57 -15.35 -5.05
C THR A 405 -7.93 -14.65 -6.35
N PHE A 406 -8.11 -15.37 -7.46
CA PHE A 406 -8.58 -14.78 -8.71
C PHE A 406 -10.04 -14.30 -8.61
N ARG A 407 -10.91 -15.07 -7.96
CA ARG A 407 -12.29 -14.65 -7.63
C ARG A 407 -12.27 -13.36 -6.80
N TYR A 408 -11.44 -13.33 -5.76
CA TYR A 408 -11.27 -12.13 -4.94
C TYR A 408 -10.84 -10.93 -5.79
N TYR A 409 -9.82 -11.10 -6.64
CA TYR A 409 -9.30 -10.07 -7.53
C TYR A 409 -10.36 -9.48 -8.47
N VAL A 410 -11.13 -10.31 -9.17
CA VAL A 410 -12.13 -9.81 -10.14
C VAL A 410 -13.28 -9.05 -9.46
N LEU A 411 -13.48 -9.27 -8.16
CA LEU A 411 -14.46 -8.58 -7.32
C LEU A 411 -13.88 -7.33 -6.63
N LEU A 412 -12.59 -7.01 -6.79
CA LEU A 412 -12.04 -5.75 -6.31
C LEU A 412 -12.62 -4.56 -7.06
N TYR A 413 -12.83 -3.47 -6.33
CA TYR A 413 -13.27 -2.21 -6.91
C TYR A 413 -12.10 -1.51 -7.61
N TYR A 414 -12.32 -1.16 -8.87
CA TYR A 414 -11.41 -0.33 -9.66
C TYR A 414 -11.57 1.15 -9.32
N ASN A 415 -12.82 1.57 -9.12
CA ASN A 415 -13.21 2.88 -8.63
C ASN A 415 -14.53 2.76 -7.86
N HIS A 416 -15.12 3.86 -7.39
CA HIS A 416 -16.40 3.87 -6.67
C HIS A 416 -17.64 3.56 -7.55
N LYS A 417 -17.47 2.88 -8.69
CA LYS A 417 -18.55 2.51 -9.60
C LYS A 417 -18.38 1.12 -10.21
N LYS A 418 -17.15 0.74 -10.58
CA LYS A 418 -16.84 -0.48 -11.32
C LYS A 418 -15.92 -1.40 -10.54
N GLN A 419 -16.16 -2.70 -10.63
CA GLN A 419 -15.23 -3.74 -10.22
C GLN A 419 -14.32 -4.13 -11.39
N ILE A 420 -13.27 -4.89 -11.13
CA ILE A 420 -12.33 -5.39 -12.15
C ILE A 420 -13.05 -6.19 -13.25
N LYS A 421 -14.00 -7.06 -12.88
CA LYS A 421 -14.80 -7.83 -13.84
C LYS A 421 -15.62 -6.98 -14.82
N ASP A 422 -15.91 -5.72 -14.47
CA ASP A 422 -16.73 -4.80 -15.26
C ASP A 422 -15.90 -4.02 -16.29
N LEU A 423 -14.57 -4.16 -16.27
CA LEU A 423 -13.65 -3.45 -17.16
C LEU A 423 -13.55 -4.15 -18.51
N LYS A 424 -13.92 -3.44 -19.57
CA LYS A 424 -13.90 -3.97 -20.94
C LYS A 424 -12.46 -4.24 -21.40
N GLU A 425 -11.54 -3.39 -20.98
CA GLU A 425 -10.12 -3.41 -21.28
C GLU A 425 -9.41 -4.66 -20.76
N LEU A 426 -9.96 -5.30 -19.72
CA LEU A 426 -9.39 -6.49 -19.09
C LEU A 426 -10.16 -7.78 -19.43
N LYS A 427 -11.33 -7.67 -20.05
CA LYS A 427 -12.28 -8.77 -20.24
C LYS A 427 -11.65 -9.99 -20.92
N ASP A 428 -10.89 -9.79 -22.00
CA ASP A 428 -10.32 -10.89 -22.77
C ASP A 428 -9.25 -11.65 -21.98
N LYS A 429 -8.38 -10.93 -21.25
CA LYS A 429 -7.37 -11.53 -20.36
C LYS A 429 -8.03 -12.25 -19.18
N ILE A 430 -9.04 -11.65 -18.56
CA ILE A 430 -9.80 -12.29 -17.48
C ILE A 430 -10.42 -13.60 -17.98
N ASN A 431 -11.12 -13.58 -19.11
CA ASN A 431 -11.74 -14.78 -19.68
C ASN A 431 -10.72 -15.87 -20.01
N LYS A 432 -9.54 -15.49 -20.53
CA LYS A 432 -8.44 -16.43 -20.80
C LYS A 432 -7.98 -17.11 -19.52
N ILE A 433 -7.72 -16.36 -18.44
CA ILE A 433 -7.29 -16.90 -17.15
C ILE A 433 -8.38 -17.79 -16.53
N GLN A 434 -9.65 -17.35 -16.55
CA GLN A 434 -10.79 -18.15 -16.06
C GLN A 434 -10.88 -19.49 -16.78
N ARG A 435 -10.73 -19.49 -18.12
CA ARG A 435 -10.80 -20.70 -18.93
C ARG A 435 -9.67 -21.67 -18.57
N GLU A 436 -8.46 -21.16 -18.43
CA GLU A 436 -7.29 -21.94 -18.04
C GLU A 436 -7.40 -22.51 -16.61
N LEU A 437 -7.89 -21.71 -15.65
CA LEU A 437 -8.17 -22.16 -14.27
C LEU A 437 -9.17 -23.32 -14.26
N ILE A 438 -10.32 -23.15 -14.94
CA ILE A 438 -11.38 -24.16 -15.00
C ILE A 438 -10.86 -25.44 -15.67
N ARG A 439 -10.16 -25.31 -16.81
CA ARG A 439 -9.57 -26.43 -17.54
C ARG A 439 -8.64 -27.24 -16.65
N LYS A 440 -7.62 -26.60 -16.06
CA LYS A 440 -6.69 -27.26 -15.16
C LYS A 440 -7.39 -27.91 -13.96
N ALA A 441 -8.44 -27.27 -13.44
CA ALA A 441 -9.17 -27.77 -12.27
C ALA A 441 -9.99 -29.01 -12.58
N ILE A 442 -10.57 -29.08 -13.78
CA ILE A 442 -11.24 -30.29 -14.28
C ILE A 442 -10.22 -31.41 -14.50
N ASP A 443 -9.09 -31.11 -15.16
CA ASP A 443 -8.05 -32.09 -15.48
C ASP A 443 -7.52 -32.82 -14.24
N ILE A 444 -7.31 -32.10 -13.14
CA ILE A 444 -6.85 -32.68 -11.87
C ILE A 444 -7.98 -33.16 -10.95
N ARG A 445 -9.23 -33.14 -11.43
CA ARG A 445 -10.43 -33.50 -10.66
C ARG A 445 -10.58 -32.70 -9.36
N LEU A 446 -10.28 -31.41 -9.41
CA LEU A 446 -10.61 -30.44 -8.35
C LEU A 446 -12.04 -29.91 -8.54
N ILE A 447 -12.45 -29.67 -9.79
CA ILE A 447 -13.81 -29.25 -10.15
C ILE A 447 -14.48 -30.35 -10.98
N ASN A 448 -15.74 -30.64 -10.67
CA ASN A 448 -16.60 -31.53 -11.44
C ASN A 448 -17.14 -30.82 -12.69
N THR A 449 -17.20 -31.54 -13.82
CA THR A 449 -17.85 -31.04 -15.03
C THR A 449 -19.37 -31.03 -14.86
N VAL A 450 -20.01 -30.01 -15.43
CA VAL A 450 -21.49 -29.88 -15.45
C VAL A 450 -22.10 -30.39 -16.76
N SER A 451 -21.28 -30.52 -17.81
CA SER A 451 -21.64 -31.01 -19.14
C SER A 451 -20.48 -31.79 -19.76
N HIS A 452 -20.74 -32.54 -20.84
CA HIS A 452 -19.71 -33.17 -21.67
C HIS A 452 -19.04 -32.16 -22.62
N GLU A 453 -19.71 -31.07 -22.99
CA GLU A 453 -19.18 -29.99 -23.81
C GLU A 453 -18.32 -29.00 -22.99
N GLU A 454 -17.07 -28.78 -23.41
CA GLU A 454 -16.12 -27.85 -22.76
C GLU A 454 -16.65 -26.41 -22.71
N GLU A 455 -17.26 -25.93 -23.80
CA GLU A 455 -17.78 -24.56 -23.87
C GLU A 455 -18.99 -24.35 -22.93
N VAL A 456 -19.81 -25.39 -22.71
CA VAL A 456 -20.87 -25.36 -21.70
C VAL A 456 -20.28 -25.31 -20.30
N ASN A 457 -19.29 -26.16 -20.02
CA ASN A 457 -18.58 -26.14 -18.75
C ASN A 457 -18.01 -24.75 -18.45
N PHE A 458 -17.33 -24.13 -19.42
CA PHE A 458 -16.78 -22.79 -19.24
C PHE A 458 -17.88 -21.75 -18.97
N LYS A 459 -18.95 -21.71 -19.79
CA LYS A 459 -20.05 -20.73 -19.62
C LYS A 459 -20.72 -20.81 -18.26
N VAL A 460 -20.87 -22.00 -17.70
CA VAL A 460 -21.49 -22.19 -16.39
C VAL A 460 -20.48 -21.91 -15.27
N LEU A 461 -19.30 -22.53 -15.33
CA LEU A 461 -18.32 -22.49 -14.24
C LEU A 461 -17.59 -21.14 -14.14
N SER A 462 -17.56 -20.33 -15.19
CA SER A 462 -16.98 -18.97 -15.11
C SER A 462 -17.70 -18.07 -14.10
N HIS A 463 -18.96 -18.35 -13.81
CA HIS A 463 -19.71 -17.60 -12.80
C HIS A 463 -19.20 -17.81 -11.37
N ILE A 464 -18.42 -18.87 -11.09
CA ILE A 464 -17.78 -19.12 -9.79
C ILE A 464 -16.97 -17.89 -9.34
N PHE A 465 -16.30 -17.23 -10.28
CA PHE A 465 -15.46 -16.05 -10.03
C PHE A 465 -16.27 -14.79 -9.68
N GLU A 466 -17.59 -14.82 -9.83
CA GLU A 466 -18.48 -13.68 -9.59
C GLU A 466 -19.36 -13.86 -8.35
N LEU A 467 -19.25 -14.99 -7.63
CA LEU A 467 -20.04 -15.30 -6.44
C LEU A 467 -19.44 -14.66 -5.19
N ARG A 468 -20.31 -14.27 -4.23
CA ARG A 468 -19.93 -13.66 -2.94
C ARG A 468 -20.05 -14.68 -1.79
N LEU A 469 -19.76 -15.94 -2.10
CA LEU A 469 -19.78 -17.04 -1.13
C LEU A 469 -18.49 -17.11 -0.31
N ILE A 470 -18.64 -17.28 1.00
CA ILE A 470 -17.51 -17.52 1.91
C ILE A 470 -16.83 -18.84 1.56
N ASP A 471 -17.59 -19.93 1.56
CA ASP A 471 -17.09 -21.28 1.29
C ASP A 471 -17.39 -21.70 -0.14
N LEU A 472 -16.40 -21.53 -1.02
CA LEU A 472 -16.55 -21.90 -2.42
C LEU A 472 -16.61 -23.42 -2.62
N GLU A 473 -16.02 -24.20 -1.72
CA GLU A 473 -15.99 -25.67 -1.82
C GLU A 473 -17.36 -26.31 -1.61
N GLU A 474 -18.26 -25.62 -0.88
CA GLU A 474 -19.64 -26.04 -0.64
C GLU A 474 -20.61 -25.61 -1.74
N LEU A 475 -20.11 -25.00 -2.82
CA LEU A 475 -20.93 -24.58 -3.95
C LEU A 475 -21.57 -25.78 -4.65
N GLU A 476 -22.89 -25.70 -4.81
CA GLU A 476 -23.66 -26.63 -5.63
C GLU A 476 -24.34 -25.89 -6.79
N ILE A 477 -24.50 -26.58 -7.92
CA ILE A 477 -25.22 -26.07 -9.09
C ILE A 477 -26.42 -26.96 -9.36
N MET A 478 -27.57 -26.33 -9.65
CA MET A 478 -28.77 -27.01 -10.11
C MET A 478 -29.30 -26.41 -11.40
N PHE A 479 -29.66 -27.27 -12.34
CA PHE A 479 -30.26 -26.88 -13.62
C PHE A 479 -31.76 -27.16 -13.62
N ARG A 480 -32.56 -26.14 -13.97
CA ARG A 480 -34.02 -26.24 -14.11
C ARG A 480 -34.45 -25.78 -15.49
N LYS A 481 -35.43 -26.47 -16.07
CA LYS A 481 -36.05 -26.03 -17.33
C LYS A 481 -37.06 -24.91 -17.03
N THR A 482 -37.06 -23.86 -17.83
CA THR A 482 -38.08 -22.79 -17.78
C THR A 482 -39.20 -23.06 -18.77
N GLU A 483 -40.33 -22.36 -18.59
CA GLU A 483 -41.49 -22.43 -19.50
C GLU A 483 -41.16 -21.94 -20.92
N LYS A 484 -40.17 -21.04 -21.07
CA LYS A 484 -39.74 -20.44 -22.34
C LYS A 484 -38.71 -21.28 -23.10
N ASP A 485 -38.60 -22.56 -22.77
CA ASP A 485 -37.57 -23.46 -23.29
C ASP A 485 -36.16 -22.90 -23.03
N GLU A 486 -35.86 -22.29 -21.88
CA GLU A 486 -34.50 -21.91 -21.47
C GLU A 486 -34.04 -22.79 -20.31
N ILE A 487 -32.74 -22.80 -20.01
CA ILE A 487 -32.19 -23.47 -18.83
C ILE A 487 -31.84 -22.42 -17.79
N ARG A 488 -32.51 -22.49 -16.64
CA ARG A 488 -32.19 -21.73 -15.43
C ARG A 488 -31.13 -22.50 -14.64
N ILE A 489 -30.05 -21.81 -14.29
CA ILE A 489 -28.93 -22.31 -13.50
C ILE A 489 -29.01 -21.62 -12.14
N GLU A 490 -29.12 -22.40 -11.08
CA GLU A 490 -29.12 -21.95 -9.70
C GLU A 490 -27.78 -22.32 -9.06
N PHE A 491 -27.04 -21.32 -8.59
CA PHE A 491 -25.83 -21.49 -7.77
C PHE A 491 -26.27 -21.44 -6.32
N LEU A 492 -25.96 -22.49 -5.57
CA LEU A 492 -26.49 -22.75 -4.24
C LEU A 492 -25.34 -22.76 -3.22
N ASP A 493 -25.54 -22.05 -2.11
CA ASP A 493 -24.81 -22.25 -0.87
C ASP A 493 -25.71 -23.00 0.10
N LYS A 494 -25.49 -24.31 0.18
CA LYS A 494 -26.35 -25.27 0.88
C LYS A 494 -27.79 -25.25 0.32
N GLU A 495 -28.69 -24.54 0.99
CA GLU A 495 -30.10 -24.38 0.59
C GLU A 495 -30.43 -22.97 0.07
N ASN A 496 -29.51 -22.02 0.19
CA ASN A 496 -29.71 -20.64 -0.24
C ASN A 496 -29.28 -20.46 -1.70
N ILE A 497 -30.10 -19.78 -2.49
CA ILE A 497 -29.76 -19.41 -3.86
C ILE A 497 -28.91 -18.14 -3.83
N GLU A 498 -27.64 -18.27 -4.19
CA GLU A 498 -26.70 -17.16 -4.29
C GLU A 498 -26.86 -16.40 -5.61
N LYS A 499 -27.05 -17.14 -6.70
CA LYS A 499 -27.15 -16.55 -8.04
C LYS A 499 -28.02 -17.40 -8.95
N VAL A 500 -28.74 -16.71 -9.84
CA VAL A 500 -29.51 -17.33 -10.91
C VAL A 500 -29.03 -16.78 -12.25
N VAL A 501 -28.76 -17.68 -13.20
CA VAL A 501 -28.41 -17.33 -14.58
C VAL A 501 -29.31 -18.11 -15.53
N THR A 502 -29.66 -17.52 -16.66
CA THR A 502 -30.43 -18.20 -17.70
C THR A 502 -29.59 -18.31 -18.97
N ILE A 503 -29.59 -19.49 -19.58
CA ILE A 503 -28.95 -19.75 -20.87
C ILE A 503 -29.98 -20.27 -21.89
N GLU A 504 -29.84 -19.85 -23.15
CA GLU A 504 -30.69 -20.35 -24.25
C GLU A 504 -30.51 -21.86 -24.43
N ASN A 505 -31.60 -22.61 -24.65
CA ASN A 505 -31.60 -24.08 -24.82
C ASN A 505 -30.82 -24.64 -26.01
N LYS A 506 -30.25 -23.78 -26.85
CA LYS A 506 -29.49 -24.26 -28.01
C LYS A 506 -28.28 -25.12 -27.59
N LEU A 507 -27.89 -25.05 -26.31
CA LEU A 507 -27.03 -26.01 -25.62
C LEU A 507 -27.86 -27.27 -25.28
N LYS A 508 -27.68 -28.32 -26.08
CA LYS A 508 -28.59 -29.46 -26.27
C LYS A 508 -29.08 -30.10 -24.95
N LYS A 509 -30.40 -30.35 -24.90
CA LYS A 509 -31.18 -31.09 -23.86
C LYS A 509 -30.65 -32.45 -23.38
N LYS A 510 -29.51 -32.96 -23.90
CA LYS A 510 -29.01 -34.32 -23.64
C LYS A 510 -27.77 -34.41 -22.74
N GLU A 511 -27.11 -33.30 -22.41
CA GLU A 511 -25.78 -33.36 -21.77
C GLU A 511 -25.73 -32.83 -20.33
N ILE A 512 -26.79 -32.20 -19.85
CA ILE A 512 -26.86 -31.62 -18.51
C ILE A 512 -27.92 -32.35 -17.67
N LYS A 513 -27.56 -32.74 -16.44
CA LYS A 513 -28.48 -33.40 -15.51
C LYS A 513 -29.42 -32.37 -14.87
N LEU A 514 -30.69 -32.38 -15.26
CA LEU A 514 -31.72 -31.49 -14.72
C LEU A 514 -32.17 -31.92 -13.31
N ASN A 515 -32.59 -30.95 -12.50
CA ASN A 515 -33.17 -31.11 -11.16
C ASN A 515 -32.30 -31.91 -10.18
N LYS A 516 -30.98 -31.94 -10.40
CA LYS A 516 -30.00 -32.57 -9.51
C LYS A 516 -28.99 -31.53 -9.05
N LYS A 517 -28.72 -31.51 -7.74
CA LYS A 517 -27.60 -30.75 -7.16
C LYS A 517 -26.28 -31.40 -7.59
N ILE A 518 -25.38 -30.60 -8.15
CA ILE A 518 -24.02 -31.00 -8.54
C ILE A 518 -23.05 -30.22 -7.68
N LYS A 519 -22.31 -30.90 -6.80
CA LYS A 519 -21.21 -30.28 -6.06
C LYS A 519 -20.10 -29.89 -7.03
N VAL A 520 -19.70 -28.62 -7.01
CA VAL A 520 -18.71 -28.09 -7.97
C VAL A 520 -17.32 -28.57 -7.64
N PHE A 521 -16.92 -28.50 -6.38
CA PHE A 521 -15.60 -28.95 -5.91
C PHE A 521 -15.67 -30.40 -5.42
N ALA A 522 -14.69 -31.20 -5.83
CA ALA A 522 -14.69 -32.67 -5.72
C ALA A 522 -13.96 -33.21 -4.49
#